data_AF-A0A7J0EF14-F1
#
_entry.id   AF-A0A7J0EF14-F1
#
_cell.length_a   1.000
_cell.length_b   1.000
_cell.length_c   1.000
_cell.angle_alpha   90.00
_cell.angle_beta   90.00
_cell.angle_gamma   90.00
#
_symmetry.space_group_name_H-M   'P 1'
#
loop_
_entity.id
_entity.type
_entity.pdbx_description
1 polymer ?
#
loop_
_entity_poly.entity_id
_entity_poly.type
_entity_poly.pdbx_seq_one_letter_code
_entity_poly.pdbx_strand_id
1 'polypeptide(L)'
;MPGGSHRVTGHNNAEDKGVALKGKMGVSGLSLDTLVGCYRFVGLHSEALLVSGNGAFLDPPLRRGDTVYLVGLSRSLQATSRKSVVTNPYTALNIGSADCPRYRATNMEVIELDTDFGITFSGVLTDEHGRVQAIWGSFSTQLKYGCSSSEDHQFVRGIPVYAISQVLDKIVSGANGSILLINGVKRPMPLVRILEVELYPTLLSKARSFGLNDKWVQALVKKDPIRRQVLRVKGCLAGSKADKLLEQGDMVLAINKKPITCFRDIEDACQALDQCDENDGKLNMTIFRQGREIEILVGTDVRDGNGTPRVINWCGCIVQDPHPAVRALGFLPEEGHGVYVAR
;
A
#
# COMPACT_ATOMS: atom_id res chain seq x y z
N MET A 1 -61.16 56.78 -11.85
CA MET A 1 -61.91 56.70 -10.58
C MET A 1 -62.98 55.62 -10.74
N PRO A 2 -63.18 54.70 -9.80
CA PRO A 2 -62.24 53.99 -8.91
C PRO A 2 -62.33 52.46 -9.21
N GLY A 3 -61.72 51.47 -8.55
CA GLY A 3 -60.89 51.31 -7.34
C GLY A 3 -60.72 49.79 -7.18
N GLY A 4 -59.54 49.27 -6.87
CA GLY A 4 -59.23 48.88 -5.50
C GLY A 4 -58.04 47.91 -5.50
N SER A 5 -56.97 48.31 -4.82
CA SER A 5 -55.76 47.52 -4.60
C SER A 5 -55.93 46.71 -3.31
N HIS A 6 -55.65 45.40 -3.36
CA HIS A 6 -55.33 44.63 -2.16
C HIS A 6 -53.94 44.00 -2.31
N ARG A 7 -53.06 44.51 -1.45
CA ARG A 7 -51.70 44.06 -1.16
C ARG A 7 -51.83 42.90 -0.16
N VAL A 8 -51.37 41.70 -0.52
CA VAL A 8 -51.15 40.61 0.43
C VAL A 8 -49.65 40.35 0.52
N THR A 9 -49.09 40.80 1.63
CA THR A 9 -47.72 40.52 2.07
C THR A 9 -47.65 39.09 2.61
N GLY A 10 -47.07 38.17 1.84
CA GLY A 10 -46.64 36.86 2.32
C GLY A 10 -45.17 36.94 2.76
N HIS A 11 -44.91 36.83 4.05
CA HIS A 11 -43.58 36.71 4.62
C HIS A 11 -42.88 35.45 4.12
N ASN A 12 -41.65 35.62 3.62
CA ASN A 12 -40.70 34.55 3.36
C ASN A 12 -40.25 33.95 4.70
N ASN A 13 -40.81 32.80 5.09
CA ASN A 13 -40.15 31.89 6.01
C ASN A 13 -39.44 30.82 5.16
N ALA A 14 -38.18 31.09 4.81
CA ALA A 14 -37.26 30.07 4.36
C ALA A 14 -36.91 29.21 5.59
N GLU A 15 -37.68 28.13 5.80
CA GLU A 15 -37.24 27.04 6.67
C GLU A 15 -36.04 26.35 6.02
N ASP A 16 -34.87 26.65 6.58
CA ASP A 16 -33.59 26.00 6.34
C ASP A 16 -33.70 24.53 6.78
N LYS A 17 -34.20 23.66 5.88
CA LYS A 17 -34.10 22.21 6.04
C LYS A 17 -32.69 21.80 5.66
N GLY A 18 -31.79 21.93 6.62
CA GLY A 18 -30.46 21.32 6.59
C GLY A 18 -30.59 19.82 6.34
N VAL A 19 -30.35 19.41 5.10
CA VAL A 19 -30.10 18.00 4.77
C VAL A 19 -28.72 17.69 5.32
N ALA A 20 -28.70 17.12 6.52
CA ALA A 20 -27.52 16.54 7.12
C ALA A 20 -27.03 15.39 6.23
N LEU A 21 -26.12 15.69 5.31
CA LEU A 21 -25.25 14.70 4.69
C LEU A 21 -24.42 14.07 5.80
N LYS A 22 -24.92 12.96 6.37
CA LYS A 22 -24.14 12.01 7.16
C LYS A 22 -23.13 11.35 6.22
N GLY A 23 -22.09 12.08 5.85
CA GLY A 23 -20.89 11.53 5.23
C GLY A 23 -20.18 10.67 6.26
N LYS A 24 -20.34 9.35 6.18
CA LYS A 24 -19.41 8.41 6.81
C LYS A 24 -18.05 8.63 6.14
N MET A 25 -17.16 9.39 6.79
CA MET A 25 -15.74 9.40 6.46
C MET A 25 -15.18 8.02 6.79
N GLY A 26 -15.22 7.11 5.81
CA GLY A 26 -14.45 5.88 5.83
C GLY A 26 -13.00 6.23 5.51
N VAL A 27 -12.13 6.12 6.51
CA VAL A 27 -10.69 6.25 6.33
C VAL A 27 -10.22 5.04 5.54
N SER A 28 -10.03 5.20 4.22
CA SER A 28 -9.62 4.12 3.34
C SER A 28 -8.10 3.88 3.38
N GLY A 29 -7.78 2.60 3.57
CA GLY A 29 -6.52 1.85 3.55
C GLY A 29 -5.22 2.48 3.04
N LEU A 30 -4.11 1.96 3.58
CA LEU A 30 -2.76 2.51 3.47
C LEU A 30 -2.14 2.48 2.06
N SER A 31 -2.42 3.48 1.21
CA SER A 31 -1.69 3.89 -0.01
C SER A 31 -0.43 4.68 0.36
N LEU A 32 0.49 4.95 -0.58
CA LEU A 32 1.46 6.04 -0.39
C LEU A 32 0.72 7.38 -0.12
N ASP A 33 -0.51 7.54 -0.65
CA ASP A 33 -1.45 8.63 -0.32
C ASP A 33 -1.86 8.62 1.16
N THR A 34 -1.85 7.44 1.80
CA THR A 34 -2.08 7.25 3.23
C THR A 34 -0.77 7.22 4.00
N LEU A 35 0.41 7.15 3.39
CA LEU A 35 1.68 7.47 4.07
C LEU A 35 1.85 8.99 4.17
N VAL A 36 1.46 9.74 3.13
CA VAL A 36 1.32 11.21 3.15
C VAL A 36 0.11 11.62 4.02
N GLY A 37 -0.99 10.89 3.96
CA GLY A 37 -2.16 11.02 4.83
C GLY A 37 -1.88 10.62 6.28
N CYS A 38 -1.08 9.58 6.51
CA CYS A 38 -0.51 9.24 7.80
C CYS A 38 0.45 10.33 8.22
N TYR A 39 1.17 11.02 7.33
CA TYR A 39 1.94 12.21 7.71
C TYR A 39 1.02 13.37 8.17
N ARG A 40 -0.14 13.57 7.52
CA ARG A 40 -1.18 14.50 8.03
C ARG A 40 -1.72 14.07 9.40
N PHE A 41 -1.86 12.76 9.66
CA PHE A 41 -2.30 12.21 10.95
C PHE A 41 -1.19 12.18 12.02
N VAL A 42 0.06 11.99 11.61
CA VAL A 42 1.29 12.02 12.40
C VAL A 42 1.62 13.45 12.79
N GLY A 43 1.08 14.48 12.12
CA GLY A 43 1.07 15.85 12.62
C GLY A 43 0.31 16.03 13.95
N LEU A 44 -0.64 15.13 14.27
CA LEU A 44 -1.36 15.09 15.56
C LEU A 44 -0.78 14.05 16.54
N HIS A 45 0.06 13.12 16.06
CA HIS A 45 0.75 12.09 16.85
C HIS A 45 2.27 12.28 16.91
N SER A 46 2.77 13.46 16.51
CA SER A 46 4.21 13.71 16.36
C SER A 46 4.95 13.55 17.67
N GLU A 47 4.31 13.82 18.81
CA GLU A 47 4.92 13.58 20.11
C GLU A 47 5.07 12.08 20.44
N ALA A 48 4.22 11.19 19.94
CA ALA A 48 4.34 9.75 20.22
C ALA A 48 5.37 9.04 19.31
N LEU A 49 5.52 9.51 18.07
CA LEU A 49 6.55 9.01 17.14
C LEU A 49 7.94 9.61 17.38
N LEU A 50 8.02 10.79 18.01
CA LEU A 50 9.28 11.43 18.41
C LEU A 50 9.86 10.92 19.74
N VAL A 51 9.12 10.12 20.53
CA VAL A 51 9.61 9.58 21.81
C VAL A 51 10.74 8.54 21.64
N SER A 52 11.02 8.08 20.42
CA SER A 52 12.24 7.32 20.12
C SER A 52 13.23 8.11 19.25
N GLY A 53 13.41 9.40 19.55
CA GLY A 53 14.57 10.18 19.12
C GLY A 53 15.84 9.68 19.80
N ASN A 54 16.32 8.50 19.40
CA ASN A 54 17.69 7.98 19.50
C ASN A 54 17.71 6.49 19.05
N GLY A 55 17.84 6.26 17.75
CA GLY A 55 18.61 5.13 17.20
C GLY A 55 18.27 3.67 17.59
N ALA A 56 17.00 3.26 17.71
CA ALA A 56 16.67 1.87 18.07
C ALA A 56 15.68 1.15 17.11
N PHE A 57 15.64 1.51 15.82
CA PHE A 57 14.83 0.79 14.82
C PHE A 57 15.45 -0.53 14.31
N LEU A 58 16.52 -1.02 14.96
CA LEU A 58 17.31 -2.14 14.46
C LEU A 58 17.48 -3.21 15.55
N ASP A 59 16.43 -3.99 15.74
CA ASP A 59 16.46 -5.23 16.52
C ASP A 59 15.91 -6.38 15.65
N PRO A 60 16.19 -7.65 16.01
CA PRO A 60 16.01 -8.78 15.12
C PRO A 60 14.57 -8.87 14.60
N PRO A 61 14.39 -9.33 13.34
CA PRO A 61 13.07 -9.46 12.75
C PRO A 61 12.19 -10.36 13.61
N LEU A 62 10.94 -9.94 13.84
CA LEU A 62 9.95 -10.69 14.60
C LEU A 62 9.88 -12.14 14.13
N ARG A 63 9.84 -13.05 15.10
CA ARG A 63 9.71 -14.49 14.90
C ARG A 63 8.34 -14.95 15.36
N ARG A 64 7.92 -16.06 14.79
CA ARG A 64 6.72 -16.75 15.25
C ARG A 64 6.91 -17.19 16.70
N GLY A 65 5.95 -16.85 17.55
CA GLY A 65 5.99 -17.12 18.99
C GLY A 65 6.50 -15.94 19.82
N ASP A 66 6.99 -14.86 19.20
CA ASP A 66 7.42 -13.68 19.93
C ASP A 66 6.23 -12.99 20.60
N THR A 67 6.45 -12.55 21.83
CA THR A 67 5.46 -11.78 22.59
C THR A 67 5.52 -10.32 22.16
N VAL A 68 4.35 -9.75 21.87
CA VAL A 68 4.21 -8.34 21.50
C VAL A 68 3.12 -7.66 22.31
N TYR A 69 3.27 -6.35 22.49
CA TYR A 69 2.31 -5.51 23.19
C TYR A 69 1.71 -4.53 22.18
N LEU A 70 0.40 -4.68 21.94
CA LEU A 70 -0.36 -3.73 21.17
C LEU A 70 -0.75 -2.56 22.09
N VAL A 71 -0.16 -1.40 21.83
CA VAL A 71 -0.35 -0.18 22.62
C VAL A 71 -1.03 0.86 21.74
N GLY A 72 -2.15 1.40 22.23
CA GLY A 72 -2.98 2.33 21.48
C GLY A 72 -3.87 3.16 22.37
N LEU A 73 -4.53 4.15 21.77
CA LEU A 73 -5.51 4.98 22.47
C LEU A 73 -6.93 4.49 22.15
N SER A 74 -7.76 4.41 23.19
CA SER A 74 -9.18 4.18 23.02
C SER A 74 -9.88 5.42 22.43
N ARG A 75 -11.16 5.29 22.06
CA ARG A 75 -12.01 6.42 21.67
C ARG A 75 -12.15 7.50 22.76
N SER A 76 -11.91 7.15 24.03
CA SER A 76 -11.89 8.08 25.16
C SER A 76 -10.51 8.68 25.43
N LEU A 77 -9.57 8.54 24.48
CA LEU A 77 -8.17 8.98 24.60
C LEU A 77 -7.42 8.34 25.78
N GLN A 78 -7.85 7.16 26.23
CA GLN A 78 -7.19 6.43 27.29
C GLN A 78 -6.17 5.45 26.69
N ALA A 79 -4.97 5.42 27.27
CA ALA A 79 -3.95 4.45 26.89
C ALA A 79 -4.41 3.03 27.24
N THR A 80 -4.40 2.16 26.25
CA THR A 80 -4.74 0.75 26.39
C THR A 80 -3.58 -0.09 25.87
N SER A 81 -3.23 -1.14 26.62
CA SER A 81 -2.22 -2.10 26.22
C SER A 81 -2.81 -3.51 26.27
N ARG A 82 -2.46 -4.32 25.27
CA ARG A 82 -2.87 -5.72 25.18
C ARG A 82 -1.67 -6.56 24.81
N LYS A 83 -1.43 -7.63 25.57
CA LYS A 83 -0.41 -8.62 25.28
C LYS A 83 -0.95 -9.63 24.26
N SER A 84 -0.14 -9.96 23.24
CA SER A 84 -0.45 -10.94 22.20
C SER A 84 0.82 -11.69 21.81
N VAL A 85 0.66 -12.73 20.98
CA VAL A 85 1.78 -13.49 20.42
C VAL A 85 1.73 -13.45 18.90
N VAL A 86 2.89 -13.31 18.26
CA VAL A 86 3.03 -13.32 16.80
C VAL A 86 2.79 -14.73 16.26
N THR A 87 1.75 -14.91 15.44
CA THR A 87 1.44 -16.18 14.77
C THR A 87 2.19 -16.33 13.46
N ASN A 88 2.26 -15.27 12.66
CA ASN A 88 3.04 -15.24 11.44
C ASN A 88 3.57 -13.82 11.18
N PRO A 89 4.90 -13.60 11.20
CA PRO A 89 5.49 -12.29 10.94
C PRO A 89 5.52 -11.91 9.45
N TYR A 90 5.30 -12.87 8.55
CA TYR A 90 5.55 -12.72 7.11
C TYR A 90 4.33 -13.12 6.26
N THR A 91 3.12 -12.88 6.76
CA THR A 91 1.91 -13.20 5.99
C THR A 91 1.84 -12.26 4.79
N ALA A 92 1.89 -12.82 3.58
CA ALA A 92 1.68 -12.04 2.37
C ALA A 92 0.21 -11.61 2.30
N LEU A 93 0.00 -10.30 2.20
CA LEU A 93 -1.33 -9.72 2.10
C LEU A 93 -1.87 -9.93 0.69
N ASN A 94 -2.94 -10.71 0.56
CA ASN A 94 -3.60 -10.97 -0.72
C ASN A 94 -5.05 -10.47 -0.67
N ILE A 95 -5.24 -9.22 -1.11
CA ILE A 95 -6.56 -8.64 -1.28
C ILE A 95 -7.00 -8.88 -2.73
N GLY A 96 -8.23 -9.32 -2.94
CA GLY A 96 -8.81 -9.52 -4.28
C GLY A 96 -9.12 -8.19 -4.98
N SER A 97 -9.30 -8.25 -6.31
CA SER A 97 -9.86 -7.13 -7.06
C SER A 97 -11.33 -6.92 -6.67
N ALA A 98 -11.70 -5.67 -6.48
CA ALA A 98 -13.07 -5.26 -6.21
C ALA A 98 -13.84 -4.97 -7.50
N ASP A 99 -15.16 -4.90 -7.41
CA ASP A 99 -16.03 -4.56 -8.55
C ASP A 99 -15.79 -3.11 -9.00
N CYS A 100 -15.55 -2.20 -8.05
CA CYS A 100 -15.11 -0.84 -8.32
C CYS A 100 -13.59 -0.72 -8.15
N PRO A 101 -12.88 -0.01 -9.06
CA PRO A 101 -11.46 0.27 -8.89
C PRO A 101 -11.24 1.06 -7.60
N ARG A 102 -10.56 0.45 -6.63
CA ARG A 102 -10.22 1.09 -5.35
C ARG A 102 -8.82 0.72 -4.91
N TYR A 103 -8.29 1.53 -3.99
CA TYR A 103 -6.98 1.26 -3.41
C TYR A 103 -6.93 -0.15 -2.81
N ARG A 104 -5.79 -0.79 -3.03
CA ARG A 104 -5.51 -2.13 -2.54
C ARG A 104 -4.02 -2.22 -2.21
N ALA A 105 -3.73 -2.70 -1.01
CA ALA A 105 -2.37 -3.03 -0.65
C ALA A 105 -1.94 -4.29 -1.43
N THR A 106 -0.92 -4.13 -2.27
CA THR A 106 -0.26 -5.19 -3.06
C THR A 106 1.19 -5.32 -2.61
N ASN A 107 1.79 -6.48 -2.85
CA ASN A 107 3.21 -6.76 -2.56
C ASN A 107 3.62 -6.43 -1.12
N MET A 108 2.73 -6.60 -0.16
CA MET A 108 2.99 -6.28 1.24
C MET A 108 2.99 -7.55 2.08
N GLU A 109 3.93 -7.63 3.02
CA GLU A 109 3.93 -8.60 4.11
C GLU A 109 3.42 -7.93 5.37
N VAL A 110 2.57 -8.64 6.10
CA VAL A 110 1.94 -8.18 7.33
C VAL A 110 2.17 -9.20 8.45
N ILE A 111 2.12 -8.69 9.68
CA ILE A 111 2.25 -9.46 10.91
C ILE A 111 0.86 -9.86 11.39
N GLU A 112 0.69 -11.16 11.60
CA GLU A 112 -0.49 -11.77 12.20
C GLU A 112 -0.23 -12.09 13.66
N LEU A 113 -1.26 -11.84 14.47
CA LEU A 113 -1.30 -12.15 15.89
C LEU A 113 -2.25 -13.31 16.15
N ASP A 114 -2.17 -13.87 17.34
CA ASP A 114 -3.08 -14.90 17.84
C ASP A 114 -4.47 -14.36 18.17
N THR A 115 -4.54 -13.09 18.57
CA THR A 115 -5.78 -12.42 18.95
C THR A 115 -6.15 -11.35 17.93
N ASP A 116 -7.41 -11.36 17.48
CA ASP A 116 -7.96 -10.24 16.71
C ASP A 116 -8.50 -9.17 17.68
N PHE A 117 -7.87 -8.00 17.65
CA PHE A 117 -8.25 -6.85 18.47
C PHE A 117 -9.38 -6.00 17.85
N GLY A 118 -9.84 -6.39 16.65
CA GLY A 118 -10.89 -5.72 15.91
C GLY A 118 -10.49 -4.35 15.35
N ILE A 119 -11.38 -3.77 14.56
CA ILE A 119 -11.15 -2.49 13.84
C ILE A 119 -11.19 -1.25 14.74
N THR A 120 -11.67 -1.39 15.99
CA THR A 120 -11.78 -0.26 16.93
C THR A 120 -10.45 0.06 17.60
N PHE A 121 -9.49 -0.86 17.52
CA PHE A 121 -8.17 -0.69 18.08
C PHE A 121 -7.22 -0.18 17.01
N SER A 122 -6.56 0.94 17.29
CA SER A 122 -5.46 1.48 16.48
C SER A 122 -4.29 1.79 17.39
N GLY A 123 -3.07 1.61 16.89
CA GLY A 123 -1.88 1.77 17.71
C GLY A 123 -0.64 1.18 17.09
N VAL A 124 0.32 0.84 17.93
CA VAL A 124 1.61 0.27 17.56
C VAL A 124 1.84 -1.05 18.27
N LEU A 125 2.54 -1.97 17.60
CA LEU A 125 3.08 -3.17 18.21
C LEU A 125 4.46 -2.85 18.74
N THR A 126 4.67 -3.18 20.01
CA THR A 126 5.93 -2.97 20.74
C THR A 126 6.46 -4.27 21.30
N ASP A 127 7.77 -4.34 21.49
CA ASP A 127 8.39 -5.41 22.28
C ASP A 127 8.26 -5.14 23.79
N GLU A 128 8.82 -6.03 24.62
CA GLU A 128 8.84 -5.88 26.08
C GLU A 128 9.64 -4.65 26.56
N HIS A 129 10.48 -4.08 25.72
CA HIS A 129 11.28 -2.89 25.99
C HIS A 129 10.62 -1.60 25.48
N GLY A 130 9.43 -1.68 24.88
CA GLY A 130 8.71 -0.54 24.33
C GLY A 130 9.20 -0.07 22.96
N ARG A 131 10.04 -0.84 22.26
CA ARG A 131 10.51 -0.52 20.90
C ARG A 131 9.42 -0.86 19.90
N VAL A 132 9.18 0.04 18.94
CA VAL A 132 8.11 -0.11 17.94
C VAL A 132 8.56 -1.07 16.84
N GLN A 133 7.81 -2.15 16.67
CA GLN A 133 8.06 -3.19 15.66
C GLN A 133 7.13 -3.04 14.44
N ALA A 134 5.90 -2.58 14.65
CA ALA A 134 4.90 -2.46 13.60
C ALA A 134 3.79 -1.47 13.97
N ILE A 135 3.03 -1.01 12.98
CA ILE A 135 1.81 -0.22 13.16
C ILE A 135 0.60 -1.14 13.00
N TRP A 136 -0.38 -1.02 13.89
CA TRP A 136 -1.62 -1.79 13.79
C TRP A 136 -2.61 -1.08 12.85
N GLY A 137 -2.81 -1.65 11.66
CA GLY A 137 -3.59 -1.04 10.58
C GLY A 137 -4.79 -1.89 10.17
N SER A 138 -5.83 -1.22 9.64
CA SER A 138 -7.01 -1.87 9.07
C SER A 138 -6.92 -1.95 7.55
N PHE A 139 -7.38 -3.08 7.02
CA PHE A 139 -7.45 -3.39 5.60
C PHE A 139 -8.89 -3.73 5.24
N SER A 140 -9.30 -3.34 4.03
CA SER A 140 -10.62 -3.65 3.48
C SER A 140 -10.49 -4.58 2.29
N THR A 141 -11.32 -5.62 2.24
CA THR A 141 -11.45 -6.54 1.11
C THR A 141 -12.91 -6.73 0.74
N GLN A 142 -13.19 -6.91 -0.55
CA GLN A 142 -14.52 -7.29 -1.01
C GLN A 142 -14.62 -8.80 -1.04
N LEU A 143 -15.57 -9.35 -0.29
CA LEU A 143 -15.93 -10.76 -0.40
C LEU A 143 -17.18 -10.86 -1.28
N LYS A 144 -17.11 -11.74 -2.29
CA LYS A 144 -18.27 -12.08 -3.12
C LYS A 144 -18.99 -13.26 -2.47
N TYR A 145 -20.10 -12.99 -1.80
CA TYR A 145 -21.00 -14.02 -1.29
C TYR A 145 -22.10 -14.27 -2.32
N GLY A 146 -22.03 -15.40 -3.03
CA GLY A 146 -23.06 -15.80 -4.00
C GLY A 146 -23.22 -14.83 -5.18
N CYS A 147 -24.43 -14.76 -5.74
CA CYS A 147 -24.72 -14.08 -7.01
C CYS A 147 -25.08 -12.58 -6.90
N SER A 148 -25.25 -11.97 -5.72
CA SER A 148 -25.90 -10.65 -5.67
C SER A 148 -25.48 -9.64 -4.58
N SER A 149 -24.67 -9.99 -3.59
CA SER A 149 -24.19 -9.00 -2.61
C SER A 149 -22.70 -9.15 -2.35
N SER A 150 -21.95 -8.15 -2.78
CA SER A 150 -20.55 -8.00 -2.43
C SER A 150 -20.46 -7.20 -1.13
N GLU A 151 -19.94 -7.83 -0.08
CA GLU A 151 -19.79 -7.19 1.23
C GLU A 151 -18.34 -6.77 1.45
N ASP A 152 -18.18 -5.59 2.02
CA ASP A 152 -16.88 -5.07 2.44
C ASP A 152 -16.52 -5.67 3.80
N HIS A 153 -15.53 -6.54 3.80
CA HIS A 153 -14.96 -7.11 5.01
C HIS A 153 -13.73 -6.30 5.41
N GLN A 154 -13.69 -5.87 6.67
CA GLN A 154 -12.54 -5.17 7.24
C GLN A 154 -11.84 -6.07 8.24
N PHE A 155 -10.52 -6.10 8.18
CA PHE A 155 -9.67 -6.86 9.09
C PHE A 155 -8.41 -6.08 9.43
N VAL A 156 -7.83 -6.35 10.60
CA VAL A 156 -6.65 -5.65 11.09
C VAL A 156 -5.41 -6.52 11.04
N ARG A 157 -4.27 -5.93 10.72
CA ARG A 157 -2.96 -6.58 10.67
C ARG A 157 -1.84 -5.62 11.07
N GLY A 158 -0.72 -6.18 11.54
CA GLY A 158 0.48 -5.40 11.84
C GLY A 158 1.25 -5.07 10.57
N ILE A 159 1.46 -3.79 10.29
CA ILE A 159 2.28 -3.29 9.20
C ILE A 159 3.68 -3.07 9.73
N PRO A 160 4.68 -3.83 9.26
CA PRO A 160 6.01 -3.78 9.83
C PRO A 160 6.65 -2.40 9.64
N VAL A 161 7.41 -1.95 10.64
CA VAL A 161 7.98 -0.59 10.66
C VAL A 161 8.91 -0.32 9.47
N TYR A 162 9.58 -1.36 8.95
CA TYR A 162 10.49 -1.21 7.80
C TYR A 162 9.78 -0.68 6.54
N ALA A 163 8.49 -0.98 6.37
CA ALA A 163 7.71 -0.53 5.21
C ALA A 163 7.55 1.00 5.20
N ILE A 164 7.67 1.63 6.38
CA ILE A 164 7.53 3.06 6.57
C ILE A 164 8.89 3.72 6.69
N SER A 165 9.88 3.03 7.29
CA SER A 165 11.21 3.59 7.51
C SER A 165 11.87 4.05 6.21
N GLN A 166 11.75 3.28 5.12
CA GLN A 166 12.33 3.65 3.83
C GLN A 166 11.82 5.01 3.31
N VAL A 167 10.52 5.27 3.46
CA VAL A 167 9.91 6.54 3.04
C VAL A 167 10.23 7.64 4.05
N LEU A 168 10.23 7.31 5.34
CA LEU A 168 10.56 8.23 6.42
C LEU A 168 12.00 8.75 6.28
N ASP A 169 12.95 7.88 5.99
CA ASP A 169 14.36 8.22 5.80
C ASP A 169 14.52 9.25 4.68
N LYS A 170 13.82 9.06 3.55
CA LYS A 170 13.78 10.02 2.43
C LYS A 170 13.16 11.36 2.80
N ILE A 171 12.15 11.36 3.67
CA ILE A 171 11.52 12.61 4.14
C ILE A 171 12.46 13.35 5.10
N VAL A 172 13.14 12.62 5.99
CA VAL A 172 14.05 13.17 7.00
C VAL A 172 15.35 13.68 6.37
N SER A 173 15.93 12.94 5.42
CA SER A 173 17.17 13.31 4.73
C SER A 173 17.02 14.49 3.75
N GLY A 174 15.78 14.92 3.49
CA GLY A 174 15.46 15.86 2.41
C GLY A 174 15.23 15.11 1.11
N ALA A 175 14.02 15.20 0.59
CA ALA A 175 13.62 14.54 -0.64
C ALA A 175 13.84 15.40 -1.89
N ASN A 176 13.90 14.75 -3.05
CA ASN A 176 14.10 15.40 -4.35
C ASN A 176 12.80 15.74 -5.10
N GLY A 177 11.63 15.47 -4.51
CA GLY A 177 10.34 15.67 -5.17
C GLY A 177 9.77 17.08 -5.01
N SER A 178 8.52 17.23 -5.45
CA SER A 178 7.80 18.50 -5.39
C SER A 178 7.63 18.99 -3.95
N ILE A 179 7.77 20.30 -3.75
CA ILE A 179 7.59 20.91 -2.44
C ILE A 179 6.09 21.09 -2.20
N LEU A 180 5.58 20.47 -1.13
CA LEU A 180 4.21 20.66 -0.68
C LEU A 180 4.17 21.42 0.65
N LEU A 181 3.11 22.20 0.83
CA LEU A 181 2.79 22.84 2.11
C LEU A 181 2.00 21.85 2.97
N ILE A 182 2.63 21.32 4.02
CA ILE A 182 2.00 20.42 4.98
C ILE A 182 2.02 21.09 6.35
N ASN A 183 0.84 21.35 6.91
CA ASN A 183 0.68 21.98 8.23
C ASN A 183 1.47 23.31 8.35
N GLY A 184 1.48 24.11 7.29
CA GLY A 184 2.21 25.40 7.23
C GLY A 184 3.71 25.26 6.96
N VAL A 185 4.26 24.05 6.89
CA VAL A 185 5.68 23.81 6.62
C VAL A 185 5.85 23.33 5.18
N LYS A 186 6.72 24.01 4.43
CA LYS A 186 7.15 23.56 3.10
C LYS A 186 8.07 22.36 3.27
N ARG A 187 7.68 21.21 2.71
CA ARG A 187 8.49 19.99 2.73
C ARG A 187 8.58 19.39 1.34
N PRO A 188 9.77 18.99 0.88
CA PRO A 188 9.88 18.22 -0.35
C PRO A 188 9.27 16.83 -0.14
N MET A 189 8.47 16.38 -1.10
CA MET A 189 7.89 15.03 -1.08
C MET A 189 8.89 13.99 -1.58
N PRO A 190 8.92 12.78 -0.98
CA PRO A 190 9.80 11.70 -1.41
C PRO A 190 9.37 11.17 -2.77
N LEU A 191 10.35 10.97 -3.66
CA LEU A 191 10.16 10.16 -4.86
C LEU A 191 10.51 8.71 -4.51
N VAL A 192 9.58 7.80 -4.79
CA VAL A 192 9.73 6.38 -4.51
C VAL A 192 9.73 5.61 -5.84
N ARG A 193 10.78 4.80 -6.04
CA ARG A 193 10.86 3.86 -7.15
C ARG A 193 10.10 2.59 -6.81
N ILE A 194 9.23 2.18 -7.72
CA ILE A 194 8.46 0.95 -7.59
C ILE A 194 8.53 0.12 -8.88
N LEU A 195 8.53 -1.19 -8.71
CA LEU A 195 8.30 -2.15 -9.77
C LEU A 195 6.79 -2.36 -9.83
N GLU A 196 6.08 -1.69 -10.75
CA GLU A 196 4.61 -1.68 -10.87
C GLU A 196 4.04 -3.03 -11.35
N VAL A 197 4.31 -4.07 -10.59
CA VAL A 197 3.97 -5.46 -10.85
C VAL A 197 3.30 -6.02 -9.61
N GLU A 198 2.17 -6.67 -9.76
CA GLU A 198 1.54 -7.41 -8.67
C GLU A 198 2.15 -8.82 -8.59
N LEU A 199 2.66 -9.16 -7.41
CA LEU A 199 3.34 -10.40 -7.12
C LEU A 199 2.58 -11.18 -6.04
N TYR A 200 2.73 -12.50 -6.05
CA TYR A 200 2.25 -13.37 -4.99
C TYR A 200 3.25 -14.47 -4.69
N PRO A 201 3.43 -14.84 -3.41
CA PRO A 201 4.34 -15.92 -3.05
C PRO A 201 3.78 -17.26 -3.51
N THR A 202 4.66 -18.12 -3.98
CA THR A 202 4.39 -19.51 -4.31
C THR A 202 5.42 -20.39 -3.62
N LEU A 203 4.97 -21.42 -2.92
CA LEU A 203 5.86 -22.38 -2.24
C LEU A 203 6.79 -23.07 -3.25
N LEU A 204 8.03 -23.32 -2.85
CA LEU A 204 9.02 -23.99 -3.71
C LEU A 204 8.59 -25.41 -4.11
N SER A 205 7.82 -26.10 -3.26
CA SER A 205 7.23 -27.40 -3.61
C SER A 205 6.33 -27.30 -4.84
N LYS A 206 5.52 -26.24 -4.94
CA LYS A 206 4.67 -25.96 -6.10
C LYS A 206 5.49 -25.43 -7.28
N ALA A 207 6.49 -24.58 -7.03
CA ALA A 207 7.41 -24.10 -8.08
C ALA A 207 8.14 -25.24 -8.79
N ARG A 208 8.53 -26.29 -8.05
CA ARG A 208 9.16 -27.50 -8.62
C ARG A 208 8.24 -28.22 -9.60
N SER A 209 6.93 -28.25 -9.35
CA SER A 209 5.96 -28.83 -10.28
C SER A 209 5.84 -28.04 -11.59
N PHE A 210 6.23 -26.77 -11.60
CA PHE A 210 6.33 -25.94 -12.81
C PHE A 210 7.68 -26.07 -13.53
N GLY A 211 8.56 -26.97 -13.08
CA GLY A 211 9.85 -27.25 -13.74
C GLY A 211 11.03 -26.41 -13.23
N LEU A 212 10.89 -25.72 -12.10
CA LEU A 212 12.00 -24.93 -11.53
C LEU A 212 13.20 -25.85 -11.19
N ASN A 213 14.38 -25.46 -11.65
CA ASN A 213 15.62 -26.24 -11.47
C ASN A 213 15.99 -26.38 -9.98
N ASP A 214 16.46 -27.57 -9.58
CA ASP A 214 16.89 -27.88 -8.22
C ASP A 214 18.03 -26.95 -7.74
N LYS A 215 18.88 -26.44 -8.64
CA LYS A 215 19.90 -25.41 -8.31
C LYS A 215 19.27 -24.14 -7.71
N TRP A 216 18.19 -23.66 -8.33
CA TRP A 216 17.47 -22.48 -7.87
C TRP A 216 16.69 -22.76 -6.59
N VAL A 217 16.08 -23.95 -6.48
CA VAL A 217 15.43 -24.37 -5.23
C VAL A 217 16.41 -24.34 -4.06
N GLN A 218 17.62 -24.88 -4.22
CA GLN A 218 18.66 -24.83 -3.19
C GLN A 218 19.11 -23.41 -2.87
N ALA A 219 19.30 -22.55 -3.88
CA ALA A 219 19.67 -21.15 -3.68
C ALA A 219 18.61 -20.37 -2.88
N LEU A 220 17.33 -20.56 -3.20
CA LEU A 220 16.22 -19.88 -2.52
C LEU A 220 16.01 -20.41 -1.10
N VAL A 221 16.13 -21.73 -0.87
CA VAL A 221 16.08 -22.32 0.49
C VAL A 221 17.24 -21.84 1.35
N LYS A 222 18.44 -21.68 0.77
CA LYS A 222 19.60 -21.17 1.49
C LYS A 222 19.41 -19.71 1.90
N LYS A 223 18.78 -18.89 1.06
CA LYS A 223 18.49 -17.49 1.37
C LYS A 223 17.40 -17.37 2.43
N ASP A 224 16.29 -18.10 2.29
CA ASP A 224 15.17 -18.06 3.24
C ASP A 224 14.72 -19.49 3.61
N PRO A 225 15.29 -20.06 4.68
CA PRO A 225 14.96 -21.42 5.10
C PRO A 225 13.58 -21.54 5.75
N ILE A 226 12.97 -20.41 6.15
CA ILE A 226 11.70 -20.36 6.87
C ILE A 226 10.54 -20.36 5.87
N ARG A 227 10.53 -19.40 4.92
CA ARG A 227 9.38 -19.20 4.01
C ARG A 227 9.40 -20.17 2.84
N ARG A 228 10.59 -20.53 2.34
CA ARG A 228 10.78 -21.48 1.22
C ARG A 228 9.83 -21.19 0.05
N GLN A 229 9.84 -19.95 -0.43
CA GLN A 229 8.94 -19.45 -1.45
C GLN A 229 9.69 -18.76 -2.59
N VAL A 230 9.01 -18.62 -3.73
CA VAL A 230 9.39 -17.79 -4.87
C VAL A 230 8.24 -16.85 -5.21
N LEU A 231 8.54 -15.64 -5.68
CA LEU A 231 7.52 -14.68 -6.06
C LEU A 231 7.08 -14.91 -7.51
N ARG A 232 5.77 -15.01 -7.73
CA ARG A 232 5.18 -15.14 -9.06
C ARG A 232 4.45 -13.88 -9.46
N VAL A 233 4.54 -13.53 -10.73
CA VAL A 233 3.80 -12.41 -11.33
C VAL A 233 2.32 -12.78 -11.45
N LYS A 234 1.46 -11.97 -10.81
CA LYS A 234 0.01 -12.03 -10.97
C LYS A 234 -0.44 -11.20 -12.17
N GLY A 235 0.18 -10.04 -12.35
CA GLY A 235 -0.08 -9.13 -13.46
C GLY A 235 0.76 -7.86 -13.30
N CYS A 236 0.87 -7.08 -14.37
CA CYS A 236 1.54 -5.79 -14.37
C CYS A 236 0.48 -4.68 -14.40
N LEU A 237 0.82 -3.50 -13.85
CA LEU A 237 -0.05 -2.34 -14.04
C LEU A 237 0.09 -1.88 -15.49
N ALA A 238 -1.06 -1.60 -16.13
CA ALA A 238 -1.10 -1.22 -17.52
C ALA A 238 -0.28 0.07 -17.77
N GLY A 239 0.54 0.05 -18.82
CA GLY A 239 1.43 1.16 -19.16
C GLY A 239 2.63 1.36 -18.22
N SER A 240 2.89 0.42 -17.31
CA SER A 240 4.14 0.41 -16.54
C SER A 240 5.32 0.00 -17.41
N LYS A 241 6.55 0.30 -16.95
CA LYS A 241 7.76 -0.15 -17.66
C LYS A 241 7.98 -1.66 -17.61
N ALA A 242 7.25 -2.36 -16.73
CA ALA A 242 7.28 -3.81 -16.61
C ALA A 242 6.23 -4.53 -17.48
N ASP A 243 5.19 -3.81 -17.92
CA ASP A 243 3.98 -4.37 -18.56
C ASP A 243 4.26 -5.25 -19.78
N LYS A 244 5.18 -4.83 -20.65
CA LYS A 244 5.53 -5.55 -21.89
C LYS A 244 6.65 -6.58 -21.71
N LEU A 245 7.28 -6.64 -20.53
CA LEU A 245 8.47 -7.45 -20.28
C LEU A 245 8.16 -8.67 -19.41
N LEU A 246 7.33 -8.47 -18.39
CA LEU A 246 6.92 -9.52 -17.45
C LEU A 246 5.53 -10.03 -17.81
N GLU A 247 5.38 -11.36 -17.79
CA GLU A 247 4.14 -12.04 -18.11
C GLU A 247 3.54 -12.69 -16.87
N GLN A 248 2.21 -12.88 -16.89
CA GLN A 248 1.53 -13.57 -15.82
C GLN A 248 2.08 -14.99 -15.65
N GLY A 249 2.41 -15.32 -14.39
CA GLY A 249 2.90 -16.64 -14.01
C GLY A 249 4.41 -16.78 -14.00
N ASP A 250 5.16 -15.80 -14.51
CA ASP A 250 6.61 -15.72 -14.39
C ASP A 250 7.05 -15.83 -12.93
N MET A 251 8.10 -16.58 -12.68
CA MET A 251 8.74 -16.68 -11.36
C MET A 251 9.97 -15.76 -11.33
N VAL A 252 10.02 -14.83 -10.38
CA VAL A 252 11.19 -13.96 -10.21
C VAL A 252 12.20 -14.64 -9.28
N LEU A 253 13.39 -14.93 -9.79
CA LEU A 253 14.41 -15.71 -9.10
C LEU A 253 15.48 -14.84 -8.46
N ALA A 254 15.98 -13.86 -9.21
CA ALA A 254 17.04 -12.97 -8.75
C ALA A 254 16.90 -11.57 -9.34
N ILE A 255 17.43 -10.59 -8.62
CA ILE A 255 17.62 -9.22 -9.10
C ILE A 255 19.09 -8.87 -8.91
N ASN A 256 19.74 -8.36 -9.96
CA ASN A 256 21.17 -8.04 -9.99
C ASN A 256 22.02 -9.23 -9.52
N LYS A 257 21.69 -10.44 -9.99
CA LYS A 257 22.33 -11.72 -9.63
C LYS A 257 22.20 -12.12 -8.15
N LYS A 258 21.43 -11.38 -7.34
CA LYS A 258 21.11 -11.74 -5.96
C LYS A 258 19.75 -12.45 -5.93
N PRO A 259 19.66 -13.67 -5.37
CA PRO A 259 18.37 -14.37 -5.27
C PRO A 259 17.38 -13.55 -4.45
N ILE A 260 16.09 -13.60 -4.77
CA ILE A 260 15.03 -12.90 -4.04
C ILE A 260 13.96 -13.87 -3.54
N THR A 261 13.42 -13.63 -2.35
CA THR A 261 12.42 -14.51 -1.71
C THR A 261 11.23 -13.75 -1.13
N CYS A 262 11.34 -12.43 -0.92
CA CYS A 262 10.32 -11.60 -0.30
C CYS A 262 10.07 -10.29 -1.05
N PHE A 263 8.95 -9.63 -0.77
CA PHE A 263 8.64 -8.34 -1.41
C PHE A 263 9.66 -7.26 -1.03
N ARG A 264 10.14 -7.30 0.22
CA ARG A 264 11.17 -6.39 0.72
C ARG A 264 12.46 -6.45 -0.10
N ASP A 265 12.88 -7.62 -0.58
CA ASP A 265 14.06 -7.74 -1.44
C ASP A 265 13.92 -6.91 -2.73
N ILE A 266 12.71 -6.80 -3.26
CA ILE A 266 12.40 -6.04 -4.47
C ILE A 266 12.38 -4.55 -4.16
N GLU A 267 11.76 -4.17 -3.04
CA GLU A 267 11.75 -2.78 -2.56
C GLU A 267 13.17 -2.26 -2.30
N ASP A 268 13.99 -3.05 -1.60
CA ASP A 268 15.39 -2.73 -1.33
C ASP A 268 16.20 -2.62 -2.64
N ALA A 269 15.94 -3.49 -3.63
CA ALA A 269 16.58 -3.42 -4.94
C ALA A 269 16.16 -2.17 -5.75
N CYS A 270 14.88 -1.79 -5.70
CA CYS A 270 14.39 -0.54 -6.29
C CYS A 270 15.02 0.68 -5.63
N GLN A 271 15.14 0.68 -4.30
CA GLN A 271 15.74 1.76 -3.54
C GLN A 271 17.25 1.89 -3.79
N ALA A 272 17.95 0.77 -3.96
CA ALA A 272 19.38 0.80 -4.29
C ALA A 272 19.68 1.52 -5.61
N LEU A 273 18.73 1.57 -6.55
CA LEU A 273 18.88 2.36 -7.77
C LEU A 273 18.89 3.87 -7.53
N ASP A 274 18.26 4.36 -6.46
CA ASP A 274 18.26 5.80 -6.12
C ASP A 274 19.63 6.29 -5.63
N GLN A 275 20.50 5.39 -5.18
CA GLN A 275 21.82 5.72 -4.64
C GLN A 275 22.91 5.76 -5.72
N CYS A 276 22.60 5.30 -6.94
CA CYS A 276 23.55 5.24 -8.04
C CYS A 276 23.12 6.18 -9.17
N ASP A 277 23.79 7.32 -9.30
CA ASP A 277 23.48 8.35 -10.30
C ASP A 277 23.61 7.86 -11.76
N GLU A 278 24.36 6.78 -12.01
CA GLU A 278 24.57 6.21 -13.35
C GLU A 278 23.58 5.13 -13.76
N ASN A 279 22.62 4.76 -12.91
CA ASN A 279 21.65 3.73 -13.27
C ASN A 279 20.52 4.30 -14.12
N ASP A 280 20.28 3.70 -15.29
CA ASP A 280 19.15 3.90 -16.21
C ASP A 280 17.74 3.69 -15.57
N GLY A 281 17.66 3.48 -14.24
CA GLY A 281 16.46 3.12 -13.52
C GLY A 281 15.95 1.72 -13.86
N LYS A 282 16.83 0.84 -14.33
CA LYS A 282 16.48 -0.53 -14.74
C LYS A 282 17.10 -1.56 -13.79
N LEU A 283 16.36 -2.64 -13.55
CA LEU A 283 16.77 -3.79 -12.75
C LEU A 283 17.10 -4.96 -13.67
N ASN A 284 18.26 -5.59 -13.49
CA ASN A 284 18.54 -6.85 -14.16
C ASN A 284 17.85 -7.98 -13.39
N MET A 285 16.78 -8.54 -13.96
CA MET A 285 15.97 -9.56 -13.33
C MET A 285 16.19 -10.91 -14.02
N THR A 286 16.48 -11.94 -13.22
CA THR A 286 16.46 -13.33 -13.66
C THR A 286 15.08 -13.90 -13.36
N ILE A 287 14.35 -14.23 -14.43
CA ILE A 287 13.02 -14.83 -14.34
C ILE A 287 13.03 -16.26 -14.85
N PHE A 288 12.01 -17.01 -14.46
CA PHE A 288 11.74 -18.33 -14.98
C PHE A 288 10.36 -18.35 -15.65
N ARG A 289 10.37 -18.61 -16.96
CA ARG A 289 9.20 -18.65 -17.84
C ARG A 289 9.22 -19.95 -18.64
N GLN A 290 8.13 -20.71 -18.59
CA GLN A 290 7.93 -21.92 -19.39
C GLN A 290 9.11 -22.91 -19.36
N GLY A 291 9.71 -23.17 -18.20
CA GLY A 291 10.82 -24.12 -18.09
C GLY A 291 12.21 -23.52 -18.35
N ARG A 292 12.32 -22.24 -18.71
CA ARG A 292 13.58 -21.60 -19.08
C ARG A 292 13.91 -20.43 -18.15
N GLU A 293 15.19 -20.31 -17.84
CA GLU A 293 15.75 -19.14 -17.18
C GLU A 293 16.03 -18.05 -18.22
N ILE A 294 15.57 -16.83 -17.94
CA ILE A 294 15.70 -15.68 -18.83
C ILE A 294 16.20 -14.50 -18.01
N GLU A 295 17.26 -13.85 -18.46
CA GLU A 295 17.70 -12.56 -17.93
C GLU A 295 17.04 -11.44 -18.73
N ILE A 296 16.35 -10.54 -18.04
CA ILE A 296 15.67 -9.38 -18.63
C ILE A 296 16.01 -8.11 -17.87
N LEU A 297 16.05 -7.00 -18.61
CA LEU A 297 16.29 -5.68 -18.03
C LEU A 297 14.96 -4.93 -17.90
N VAL A 298 14.45 -4.78 -16.67
CA VAL A 298 13.11 -4.23 -16.41
C VAL A 298 13.21 -2.82 -15.84
N GLY A 299 12.48 -1.87 -16.42
CA GLY A 299 12.45 -0.49 -15.92
C GLY A 299 11.64 -0.34 -14.63
N THR A 300 12.05 0.60 -13.78
CA THR A 300 11.30 1.02 -12.58
C THR A 300 10.56 2.34 -12.82
N ASP A 301 9.39 2.46 -12.20
CA ASP A 301 8.56 3.65 -12.26
C ASP A 301 8.78 4.51 -11.01
N VAL A 302 8.76 5.83 -11.19
CA VAL A 302 8.96 6.78 -10.08
C VAL A 302 7.60 7.37 -9.72
N ARG A 303 7.26 7.35 -8.42
CA ARG A 303 6.01 7.91 -7.88
C ARG A 303 6.30 8.93 -6.80
N ASP A 304 5.52 10.00 -6.79
CA ASP A 304 5.59 11.12 -5.83
C ASP A 304 4.52 11.04 -4.73
N GLY A 305 3.62 10.05 -4.80
CA GLY A 305 2.57 9.82 -3.80
C GLY A 305 1.43 10.84 -3.83
N ASN A 306 1.30 11.63 -4.90
CA ASN A 306 0.23 12.64 -5.02
C ASN A 306 -1.07 12.12 -5.63
N GLY A 307 -1.12 10.84 -6.01
CA GLY A 307 -2.30 10.22 -6.59
C GLY A 307 -2.73 10.88 -7.90
N THR A 308 -3.95 11.41 -7.93
CA THR A 308 -4.54 12.07 -9.12
C THR A 308 -4.29 13.58 -9.08
N PRO A 309 -3.46 14.14 -9.98
CA PRO A 309 -3.10 15.56 -9.93
C PRO A 309 -4.17 16.49 -10.52
N ARG A 310 -5.04 15.96 -11.40
CA ARG A 310 -6.04 16.75 -12.11
C ARG A 310 -7.36 15.99 -12.21
N VAL A 311 -8.44 16.72 -11.91
CA VAL A 311 -9.82 16.26 -12.06
C VAL A 311 -10.60 17.35 -12.77
N ILE A 312 -11.44 16.97 -13.73
CA ILE A 312 -12.34 17.86 -14.48
C ILE A 312 -13.77 17.42 -14.20
N ASN A 313 -14.62 18.34 -13.74
CA ASN A 313 -16.06 18.11 -13.65
C ASN A 313 -16.76 18.79 -14.82
N TRP A 314 -17.47 18.02 -15.63
CA TRP A 314 -18.24 18.50 -16.78
C TRP A 314 -19.65 17.91 -16.75
N CYS A 315 -20.67 18.74 -16.49
CA CYS A 315 -22.08 18.32 -16.46
C CYS A 315 -22.34 17.09 -15.53
N GLY A 316 -21.64 17.00 -14.41
CA GLY A 316 -21.74 15.87 -13.47
C GLY A 316 -20.84 14.68 -13.82
N CYS A 317 -20.12 14.74 -14.94
CA CYS A 317 -19.09 13.78 -15.31
C CYS A 317 -17.76 14.19 -14.66
N ILE A 318 -17.15 13.29 -13.88
CA ILE A 318 -15.83 13.50 -13.30
C ILE A 318 -14.80 12.76 -14.16
N VAL A 319 -13.93 13.51 -14.82
CA VAL A 319 -12.89 13.00 -15.72
C VAL A 319 -11.53 13.20 -15.05
N GLN A 320 -10.74 12.14 -14.99
CA GLN A 320 -9.39 12.16 -14.42
C GLN A 320 -8.47 11.17 -15.13
N ASP A 321 -7.17 11.27 -14.90
CA ASP A 321 -6.23 10.26 -15.39
C ASP A 321 -6.47 8.91 -14.69
N PRO A 322 -6.25 7.77 -15.37
CA PRO A 322 -6.37 6.44 -14.78
C PRO A 322 -5.45 6.28 -13.58
N HIS A 323 -6.03 6.33 -12.38
CA HIS A 323 -5.30 6.12 -11.13
C HIS A 323 -4.80 4.66 -11.03
N PRO A 324 -3.82 4.37 -10.14
CA PRO A 324 -3.16 3.07 -10.09
C PRO A 324 -4.10 1.86 -9.97
N ALA A 325 -5.23 1.99 -9.26
CA ALA A 325 -6.17 0.88 -9.12
C ALA A 325 -6.94 0.55 -10.41
N VAL A 326 -7.13 1.52 -11.32
CA VAL A 326 -7.68 1.26 -12.67
C VAL A 326 -6.63 0.59 -13.53
N ARG A 327 -5.38 1.09 -13.48
CA ARG A 327 -4.25 0.51 -14.23
C ARG A 327 -3.95 -0.92 -13.82
N ALA A 328 -4.14 -1.26 -12.55
CA ALA A 328 -3.99 -2.62 -12.03
C ALA A 328 -5.02 -3.61 -12.58
N LEU A 329 -6.14 -3.14 -13.14
CA LEU A 329 -7.12 -3.99 -13.84
C LEU A 329 -6.71 -4.32 -15.28
N GLY A 330 -5.56 -3.81 -15.76
CA GLY A 330 -5.07 -4.06 -17.12
C GLY A 330 -5.68 -3.15 -18.19
N PHE A 331 -6.45 -2.14 -17.80
CA PHE A 331 -7.09 -1.24 -18.76
C PHE A 331 -6.24 0.00 -19.05
N LEU A 332 -5.63 0.03 -20.24
CA LEU A 332 -5.11 1.22 -20.87
C LEU A 332 -5.42 1.13 -22.38
N PRO A 333 -5.91 2.20 -23.04
CA PRO A 333 -6.07 2.18 -24.49
C PRO A 333 -4.71 2.03 -25.18
N GLU A 334 -4.71 1.31 -26.31
CA GLU A 334 -3.50 1.06 -27.11
C GLU A 334 -2.94 2.33 -27.75
N GLU A 335 -3.81 3.29 -28.08
CA GLU A 335 -3.46 4.58 -28.65
C GLU A 335 -3.95 5.74 -27.77
N GLY A 336 -3.07 6.71 -27.53
CA GLY A 336 -3.38 7.94 -26.79
C GLY A 336 -3.34 7.81 -25.27
N HIS A 337 -3.91 8.80 -24.60
CA HIS A 337 -4.06 8.83 -23.15
C HIS A 337 -5.51 8.48 -22.80
N GLY A 338 -5.71 7.35 -22.11
CA GLY A 338 -7.03 7.01 -21.56
C GLY A 338 -7.39 7.95 -20.42
N VAL A 339 -8.68 8.22 -20.27
CA VAL A 339 -9.23 8.93 -19.09
C VAL A 339 -10.16 8.00 -18.33
N TYR A 340 -10.13 8.08 -17.02
CA TYR A 340 -11.10 7.44 -16.15
C TYR A 340 -12.27 8.39 -15.90
N VAL A 341 -13.48 7.88 -16.14
CA VAL A 341 -14.72 8.62 -15.97
C VAL A 341 -15.50 8.06 -14.79
N ALA A 342 -15.72 8.89 -13.77
CA ALA A 342 -16.60 8.62 -12.65
C ALA A 342 -17.90 9.43 -12.79
N ARG A 343 -18.99 8.87 -12.26
CA ARG A 343 -20.34 9.46 -12.27
C ARG A 343 -20.79 9.83 -10.87
#